data_AF-A0A8I1Q1J2-F1
#
_entry.id   AF-A0A8I1Q1J2-F1
#
_cell.length_a   1.000
_cell.length_b   1.000
_cell.length_c   1.000
_cell.angle_alpha   90.00
_cell.angle_beta   90.00
_cell.angle_gamma   90.00
#
_symmetry.space_group_name_H-M   'P 1'
#
loop_
_entity.id
_entity.type
_entity.pdbx_description
1 polymer ?
#
loop_
_entity_poly.entity_id
_entity_poly.type
_entity_poly.pdbx_seq_one_letter_code
_entity_poly.pdbx_strand_id
1 'polypeptide(L)'
;MALHITGDTAADDLLTDSPLALLVGMLLDQQIAMETAFTGPLKIEQRTGSLDAATLAGYDPEALTAVFKETPAVHRYPGSMAGRVQSLCQALVDEWGGDASALWTRDDPDGATVLKRLKALPGFGEQKAKIFLALLGKQYGFTGAGWREASAPYGDEGSFRSVADIVSPESLAKVREHKKAMKAAAKGA
;
A
#
# COMPACT_ATOMS: atom_id res chain seq x y z
N MET A 1 -11.19 10.93 -6.62
CA MET A 1 -10.04 11.87 -6.53
C MET A 1 -8.82 11.07 -6.94
N ALA A 2 -7.92 11.65 -7.74
CA ALA A 2 -6.67 11.00 -8.09
C ALA A 2 -5.70 11.04 -6.91
N LEU A 3 -4.94 9.96 -6.70
CA LEU A 3 -3.83 9.92 -5.76
C LEU A 3 -2.63 10.69 -6.35
N HIS A 4 -1.81 11.28 -5.49
CA HIS A 4 -0.62 12.04 -5.89
C HIS A 4 0.58 11.65 -5.01
N ILE A 5 0.88 10.36 -4.95
CA ILE A 5 1.81 9.79 -3.97
C ILE A 5 3.24 9.77 -4.52
N THR A 6 3.39 9.42 -5.80
CA THR A 6 4.69 9.10 -6.40
C THR A 6 5.30 10.29 -7.13
N GLY A 7 4.46 11.19 -7.64
CA GLY A 7 4.88 12.26 -8.56
C GLY A 7 5.08 11.78 -10.01
N ASP A 8 4.77 10.52 -10.28
CA ASP A 8 4.68 9.94 -11.63
C ASP A 8 3.21 9.71 -11.97
N THR A 9 2.72 10.38 -13.01
CA THR A 9 1.29 10.35 -13.38
C THR A 9 0.79 8.93 -13.65
N ALA A 10 1.57 8.09 -14.35
CA ALA A 10 1.12 6.75 -14.69
C ALA A 10 1.03 5.84 -13.46
N ALA A 11 1.97 5.99 -12.52
CA ALA A 11 1.90 5.24 -11.26
C ALA A 11 0.74 5.74 -10.38
N ASP A 12 0.54 7.05 -10.29
CA ASP A 12 -0.52 7.68 -9.51
C ASP A 12 -1.93 7.33 -10.06
N ASP A 13 -2.09 7.27 -11.39
CA ASP A 13 -3.31 6.79 -12.05
C ASP A 13 -3.56 5.30 -11.72
N LEU A 14 -2.55 4.44 -11.87
CA LEU A 14 -2.66 3.02 -11.52
C LEU A 14 -3.05 2.81 -10.05
N LEU A 15 -2.46 3.57 -9.12
CA LEU A 15 -2.80 3.50 -7.69
C LEU A 15 -4.23 3.97 -7.41
N THR A 16 -4.72 4.94 -8.19
CA THR A 16 -6.09 5.43 -8.08
C THR A 16 -7.09 4.36 -8.51
N ASP A 17 -6.83 3.69 -9.63
CA ASP A 17 -7.80 2.81 -10.28
C ASP A 17 -7.69 1.33 -9.85
N SER A 18 -6.54 0.92 -9.30
CA SER A 18 -6.29 -0.47 -8.88
C SER A 18 -6.14 -0.62 -7.37
N PRO A 19 -7.17 -1.18 -6.69
CA PRO A 19 -7.12 -1.59 -5.29
C PRO A 19 -5.91 -2.49 -4.95
N LEU A 20 -5.54 -3.38 -5.88
CA LEU A 20 -4.39 -4.26 -5.71
C LEU A 20 -3.07 -3.49 -5.80
N ALA A 21 -2.93 -2.56 -6.75
CA ALA A 21 -1.76 -1.69 -6.85
C ALA A 21 -1.53 -0.93 -5.54
N LEU A 22 -2.59 -0.41 -4.94
CA LEU A 22 -2.50 0.33 -3.68
C LEU A 22 -1.99 -0.56 -2.53
N LEU A 23 -2.52 -1.78 -2.39
CA LEU A 23 -2.03 -2.74 -1.39
C LEU A 23 -0.58 -3.14 -1.63
N VAL A 24 -0.20 -3.40 -2.88
CA VAL A 24 1.18 -3.75 -3.24
C VAL A 24 2.14 -2.59 -2.94
N GLY A 25 1.79 -1.35 -3.30
CA GLY A 25 2.58 -0.16 -2.96
C GLY A 25 2.79 -0.03 -1.45
N MET A 26 1.73 -0.23 -0.66
CA MET A 26 1.81 -0.24 0.81
C MET A 26 2.66 -1.39 1.36
N LEU A 27 2.58 -2.59 0.76
CA LEU A 27 3.39 -3.73 1.14
C LEU A 27 4.88 -3.45 0.91
N LEU A 28 5.21 -2.79 -0.21
CA LEU A 28 6.56 -2.41 -0.61
C LEU A 28 7.15 -1.22 0.16
N ASP A 29 6.35 -0.42 0.89
CA ASP A 29 6.83 0.71 1.71
C ASP A 29 7.58 0.19 2.96
N GLN A 30 8.77 -0.37 2.73
CA GLN A 30 9.63 -0.96 3.74
C GLN A 30 11.09 -0.61 3.50
N GLN A 31 11.57 0.31 4.35
CA GLN A 31 12.95 0.76 4.36
C GLN A 31 13.44 1.38 3.04
N ILE A 32 12.53 1.83 2.17
CA ILE A 32 12.81 2.65 0.99
C ILE A 32 12.05 3.98 1.09
N ALA A 33 12.26 4.87 0.13
CA ALA A 33 11.39 6.03 -0.01
C ALA A 33 9.98 5.55 -0.40
N MET A 34 8.96 6.16 0.18
CA MET A 34 7.57 5.76 -0.02
C MET A 34 7.16 5.95 -1.48
N GLU A 35 7.58 7.04 -2.12
CA GLU A 35 7.37 7.31 -3.53
C GLU A 35 7.91 6.16 -4.40
N THR A 36 9.12 5.68 -4.10
CA THR A 36 9.73 4.53 -4.78
C THR A 36 8.93 3.24 -4.56
N ALA A 37 8.40 3.03 -3.36
CA ALA A 37 7.57 1.87 -3.06
C ALA A 37 6.27 1.87 -3.86
N PHE A 38 5.60 3.03 -3.92
CA PHE A 38 4.32 3.22 -4.59
C PHE A 38 4.43 3.30 -6.12
N THR A 39 5.62 3.55 -6.69
CA THR A 39 5.89 3.30 -8.13
C THR A 39 6.11 1.81 -8.44
N GLY A 40 6.37 0.97 -7.44
CA GLY A 40 6.62 -0.46 -7.59
C GLY A 40 5.54 -1.25 -8.36
N PRO A 41 4.24 -1.06 -8.08
CA PRO A 41 3.14 -1.70 -8.82
C PRO A 41 3.21 -1.48 -10.33
N LEU A 42 3.50 -0.26 -10.79
CA LEU A 42 3.60 0.05 -12.22
C LEU A 42 4.73 -0.75 -12.89
N LYS A 43 5.89 -0.86 -12.23
CA LYS A 43 7.00 -1.68 -12.76
C LYS A 43 6.64 -3.15 -12.84
N ILE A 44 5.88 -3.66 -11.87
CA ILE A 44 5.41 -5.05 -11.89
C ILE A 44 4.49 -5.24 -13.09
N GLU A 45 3.45 -4.41 -13.21
CA GLU A 45 2.50 -4.43 -14.32
C GLU A 45 3.17 -4.39 -15.69
N GLN A 46 4.10 -3.46 -15.90
CA GLN A 46 4.83 -3.31 -17.17
C GLN A 46 5.65 -4.55 -17.55
N ARG A 47 6.13 -5.32 -16.56
CA ARG A 47 7.03 -6.47 -16.77
C ARG A 47 6.29 -7.80 -16.85
N THR A 48 5.20 -7.94 -16.11
CA THR A 48 4.34 -9.13 -16.13
C THR A 48 3.23 -9.03 -17.18
N GLY A 49 2.92 -7.82 -17.65
CA GLY A 49 1.81 -7.52 -18.56
C GLY A 49 0.44 -7.43 -17.89
N SER A 50 0.36 -7.71 -16.57
CA SER A 50 -0.87 -7.61 -15.78
C SER A 50 -0.55 -7.43 -14.29
N LEU A 51 -1.39 -6.67 -13.60
CA LEU A 51 -1.40 -6.55 -12.14
C LEU A 51 -2.73 -7.04 -11.57
N ASP A 52 -2.97 -8.35 -11.69
CA ASP A 52 -4.10 -9.04 -11.07
C ASP A 52 -3.63 -10.11 -10.08
N ALA A 53 -4.44 -10.36 -9.05
CA ALA A 53 -4.05 -11.23 -7.94
C ALA A 53 -3.83 -12.68 -8.38
N ALA A 54 -4.63 -13.20 -9.31
CA ALA A 54 -4.52 -14.58 -9.77
C ALA A 54 -3.23 -14.81 -10.58
N THR A 55 -2.89 -13.89 -11.49
CA THR A 55 -1.65 -13.93 -12.27
C THR A 55 -0.43 -13.87 -11.37
N LEU A 56 -0.39 -12.95 -10.40
CA LEU A 56 0.77 -12.81 -9.52
C LEU A 56 0.88 -13.97 -8.52
N ALA A 57 -0.25 -14.50 -8.02
CA ALA A 57 -0.26 -15.67 -7.15
C ALA A 57 0.27 -16.91 -7.89
N GLY A 58 -0.20 -17.14 -9.12
CA GLY A 58 0.18 -18.28 -9.96
C GLY A 58 1.49 -18.11 -10.74
N TYR A 59 2.17 -16.97 -10.61
CA TYR A 59 3.44 -16.72 -11.32
C TYR A 59 4.52 -17.67 -10.84
N ASP A 60 5.41 -18.11 -11.74
CA ASP A 60 6.57 -18.89 -11.32
C ASP A 60 7.44 -18.07 -10.33
N PRO A 61 7.75 -18.58 -9.11
CA PRO A 61 8.42 -17.78 -8.08
C PRO A 61 9.81 -17.27 -8.48
N GLU A 62 10.58 -18.04 -9.27
CA GLU A 62 11.89 -17.63 -9.75
C GLU A 62 11.78 -16.57 -10.84
N ALA A 63 10.83 -16.72 -11.76
CA ALA A 63 10.52 -15.74 -12.79
C ALA A 63 9.99 -14.43 -12.20
N LEU A 64 9.11 -14.48 -11.18
CA LEU A 64 8.64 -13.28 -10.49
C LEU A 64 9.79 -12.58 -9.76
N THR A 65 10.70 -13.35 -9.15
CA THR A 65 11.92 -12.80 -8.57
C THR A 65 12.80 -12.11 -9.62
N ALA A 66 12.89 -12.66 -10.85
CA ALA A 66 13.62 -12.04 -11.95
C ALA A 66 12.98 -10.71 -12.38
N VAL A 67 11.65 -10.66 -12.48
CA VAL A 67 10.88 -9.42 -12.72
C VAL A 67 11.24 -8.34 -11.70
N PHE A 68 11.31 -8.69 -10.41
CA PHE A 68 11.67 -7.73 -9.36
C PHE A 68 13.12 -7.25 -9.43
N LYS A 69 14.03 -8.07 -9.98
CA LYS A 69 15.46 -7.78 -10.11
C LYS A 69 15.80 -6.93 -11.34
N GLU A 70 14.97 -6.94 -12.37
CA GLU A 70 15.21 -6.17 -13.60
C GLU A 70 15.49 -4.69 -13.29
N THR A 71 16.57 -4.16 -13.87
CA THR A 71 17.05 -2.79 -13.61
C THR A 71 16.21 -1.76 -14.36
N PRO A 72 15.74 -0.68 -13.70
CA PRO A 72 15.87 -0.39 -12.28
C PRO A 72 14.96 -1.29 -11.43
N ALA A 73 15.52 -1.95 -10.40
CA ALA A 73 14.81 -2.92 -9.57
C ALA A 73 13.50 -2.37 -8.98
N VAL A 74 12.52 -3.25 -8.75
CA VAL A 74 11.25 -2.88 -8.10
C VAL A 74 11.50 -2.44 -6.65
N HIS A 75 12.40 -3.15 -5.96
CA HIS A 75 12.76 -2.87 -4.57
C HIS A 75 14.26 -3.16 -4.35
N ARG A 76 14.87 -2.54 -3.34
CA ARG A 76 16.24 -2.87 -2.90
C ARG A 76 16.42 -4.28 -2.31
N TYR A 77 15.32 -5.00 -2.12
CA TYR A 77 15.28 -6.37 -1.59
C TYR A 77 14.40 -7.24 -2.51
N PRO A 78 14.78 -7.38 -3.79
CA PRO A 78 13.86 -7.85 -4.83
C PRO A 78 13.34 -9.27 -4.57
N GLY A 79 14.20 -10.19 -4.14
CA GLY A 79 13.78 -11.57 -3.85
C GLY A 79 12.77 -11.68 -2.70
N SER A 80 13.03 -11.02 -1.57
CA SER A 80 12.09 -11.06 -0.44
C SER A 80 10.77 -10.35 -0.75
N MET A 81 10.81 -9.24 -1.49
CA MET A 81 9.60 -8.49 -1.83
C MET A 81 8.77 -9.19 -2.90
N ALA A 82 9.38 -9.87 -3.88
CA ALA A 82 8.67 -10.71 -4.84
C ALA A 82 7.82 -11.77 -4.12
N GLY A 83 8.44 -12.56 -3.24
CA GLY A 83 7.74 -13.59 -2.47
C GLY A 83 6.62 -13.02 -1.58
N ARG A 84 6.83 -11.85 -0.95
CA ARG A 84 5.78 -11.20 -0.14
C ARG A 84 4.59 -10.73 -0.97
N VAL A 85 4.84 -10.16 -2.15
CA VAL A 85 3.78 -9.74 -3.07
C VAL A 85 3.01 -10.96 -3.58
N GLN A 86 3.69 -12.04 -3.93
CA GLN A 86 3.05 -13.30 -4.30
C GLN A 86 2.18 -13.86 -3.17
N SER A 87 2.69 -13.90 -1.93
CA SER A 87 1.91 -14.35 -0.77
C SER A 87 0.69 -13.47 -0.49
N LEU A 88 0.81 -12.14 -0.64
CA LEU A 88 -0.33 -11.23 -0.53
C LEU A 88 -1.39 -11.57 -1.59
N CYS A 89 -0.97 -11.75 -2.85
CA CYS A 89 -1.88 -12.08 -3.94
C CYS A 89 -2.55 -13.44 -3.73
N GLN A 90 -1.82 -14.44 -3.25
CA GLN A 90 -2.38 -15.75 -2.90
C GLN A 90 -3.46 -15.64 -1.82
N ALA A 91 -3.21 -14.89 -0.74
CA ALA A 91 -4.21 -14.68 0.31
C ALA A 91 -5.47 -13.96 -0.21
N LEU A 92 -5.30 -13.01 -1.14
CA LEU A 92 -6.43 -12.35 -1.80
C LEU A 92 -7.23 -13.33 -2.68
N VAL A 93 -6.57 -14.21 -3.42
CA VAL A 93 -7.24 -15.26 -4.21
C VAL A 93 -8.03 -16.20 -3.29
N ASP A 94 -7.39 -16.72 -2.25
CA ASP A 94 -7.96 -17.75 -1.38
C ASP A 94 -9.15 -17.24 -0.55
N GLU A 95 -9.04 -16.04 0.02
CA GLU A 95 -10.02 -15.51 0.98
C GLU A 95 -10.99 -14.49 0.36
N TRP A 96 -10.55 -13.79 -0.70
CA TRP A 96 -11.26 -12.64 -1.27
C TRP A 96 -11.67 -12.85 -2.73
N GLY A 97 -11.34 -14.00 -3.33
CA GLY A 97 -11.65 -14.29 -4.74
C GLY A 97 -10.82 -13.47 -5.72
N GLY A 98 -9.66 -12.99 -5.29
CA GLY A 98 -8.74 -12.15 -6.07
C GLY A 98 -9.10 -10.67 -6.09
N ASP A 99 -10.22 -10.28 -5.48
CA ASP A 99 -10.67 -8.89 -5.41
C ASP A 99 -10.14 -8.20 -4.14
N ALA A 100 -9.12 -7.36 -4.30
CA ALA A 100 -8.57 -6.56 -3.22
C ALA A 100 -9.59 -5.58 -2.62
N SER A 101 -10.53 -5.03 -3.41
CA SER A 101 -11.50 -4.06 -2.91
C SER A 101 -12.48 -4.67 -1.91
N ALA A 102 -12.75 -5.98 -2.04
CA ALA A 102 -13.65 -6.72 -1.16
C ALA A 102 -13.26 -6.63 0.32
N LEU A 103 -11.99 -6.35 0.64
CA LEU A 103 -11.54 -6.08 2.00
C LEU A 103 -12.34 -4.96 2.68
N TRP A 104 -12.71 -3.90 1.95
CA TRP A 104 -13.44 -2.73 2.47
C TRP A 104 -14.80 -2.48 1.82
N THR A 105 -15.19 -3.25 0.80
CA THR A 105 -16.51 -3.09 0.14
C THR A 105 -17.47 -4.24 0.48
N ARG A 106 -16.99 -5.44 0.79
CA ARG A 106 -17.85 -6.60 1.03
C ARG A 106 -18.55 -6.51 2.38
N ASP A 107 -19.88 -6.61 2.32
CA ASP A 107 -20.82 -6.60 3.45
C ASP A 107 -20.88 -5.28 4.23
N ASP A 108 -20.56 -4.15 3.59
CA ASP A 108 -20.55 -2.80 4.18
C ASP A 108 -19.83 -2.74 5.55
N PRO A 109 -18.51 -3.03 5.58
CA PRO A 109 -17.80 -3.22 6.83
C PRO A 109 -17.53 -1.89 7.55
N ASP A 110 -17.50 -1.94 8.88
CA ASP A 110 -17.00 -0.83 9.68
C ASP A 110 -15.46 -0.75 9.67
N GLY A 111 -14.92 0.36 10.19
CA GLY A 111 -13.48 0.60 10.23
C GLY A 111 -12.70 -0.45 11.02
N ALA A 112 -13.26 -0.96 12.12
CA ALA A 112 -12.63 -2.00 12.92
C ALA A 112 -12.54 -3.34 12.16
N THR A 113 -13.59 -3.66 11.40
CA THR A 113 -13.65 -4.84 10.54
C THR A 113 -12.64 -4.75 9.40
N VAL A 114 -12.56 -3.61 8.72
CA VAL A 114 -11.55 -3.39 7.66
C VAL A 114 -10.14 -3.48 8.25
N LEU A 115 -9.89 -2.87 9.42
CA LEU A 115 -8.59 -2.98 10.09
C LEU A 115 -8.22 -4.45 10.40
N LYS A 116 -9.18 -5.23 10.91
CA LYS A 116 -8.99 -6.65 11.19
C LYS A 116 -8.63 -7.43 9.92
N ARG A 117 -9.35 -7.19 8.82
CA ARG A 117 -9.10 -7.82 7.52
C ARG A 117 -7.71 -7.46 6.99
N LEU A 118 -7.33 -6.18 7.03
CA LEU A 118 -6.00 -5.72 6.62
C LEU A 118 -4.89 -6.38 7.43
N LYS A 119 -5.05 -6.50 8.76
CA LYS A 119 -4.05 -7.15 9.64
C LYS A 119 -3.88 -8.65 9.40
N ALA A 120 -4.85 -9.30 8.77
CA ALA A 120 -4.76 -10.72 8.42
C ALA A 120 -3.89 -10.94 7.17
N LEU A 121 -3.69 -9.91 6.34
CA LEU A 121 -2.92 -10.03 5.11
C LEU A 121 -1.42 -10.24 5.37
N PRO A 122 -0.75 -11.11 4.60
CA PRO A 122 0.70 -11.26 4.66
C PRO A 122 1.43 -9.94 4.46
N GLY A 123 2.28 -9.58 5.42
CA GLY A 123 3.09 -8.36 5.37
C GLY A 123 2.39 -7.07 5.87
N PHE A 124 1.17 -7.18 6.40
CA PHE A 124 0.43 -6.07 7.02
C PHE A 124 0.41 -6.17 8.55
N GLY A 125 1.42 -5.58 9.18
CA GLY A 125 1.41 -5.37 10.64
C GLY A 125 0.47 -4.23 11.05
N GLU A 126 0.25 -4.09 12.37
CA GLU A 126 -0.63 -3.09 13.00
C GLU A 126 -0.50 -1.68 12.38
N GLN A 127 0.73 -1.16 12.32
CA GLN A 127 0.99 0.19 11.83
C GLN A 127 0.58 0.35 10.36
N LYS A 128 0.97 -0.61 9.51
CA LYS A 128 0.69 -0.58 8.06
C LYS A 128 -0.80 -0.69 7.79
N ALA A 129 -1.49 -1.57 8.52
CA ALA A 129 -2.93 -1.73 8.41
C ALA A 129 -3.68 -0.44 8.81
N LYS A 130 -3.25 0.24 9.88
CA LYS A 130 -3.83 1.53 10.28
C LYS A 130 -3.57 2.64 9.26
N ILE A 131 -2.34 2.74 8.73
CA ILE A 131 -2.03 3.70 7.67
C ILE A 131 -2.90 3.44 6.43
N PHE A 132 -3.06 2.17 6.03
CA PHE A 132 -3.88 1.82 4.87
C PHE A 132 -5.36 2.15 5.10
N LEU A 133 -5.91 1.84 6.29
CA LEU A 133 -7.28 2.23 6.63
C LEU A 133 -7.46 3.76 6.61
N ALA A 134 -6.49 4.51 7.13
CA ALA A 134 -6.53 5.98 7.04
C ALA A 134 -6.51 6.45 5.58
N LEU A 135 -5.68 5.84 4.72
CA LEU A 135 -5.62 6.15 3.29
C LEU A 135 -6.96 5.89 2.61
N LEU A 136 -7.60 4.76 2.92
CA LEU A 136 -8.92 4.42 2.41
C LEU A 136 -9.95 5.50 2.77
N GLY A 137 -10.00 5.91 4.03
CA GLY A 137 -10.98 6.91 4.51
C GLY A 137 -10.68 8.34 4.06
N LYS A 138 -9.41 8.74 3.97
CA LYS A 138 -9.01 10.10 3.61
C LYS A 138 -9.03 10.37 2.12
N GLN A 139 -8.67 9.38 1.30
CA GLN A 139 -8.42 9.61 -0.12
C GLN A 139 -9.15 8.64 -1.05
N TYR A 140 -9.57 7.47 -0.55
CA TYR A 140 -10.17 6.41 -1.36
C TYR A 140 -11.69 6.24 -1.16
N GLY A 141 -12.33 7.20 -0.47
CA GLY A 141 -13.79 7.28 -0.36
C GLY A 141 -14.45 6.28 0.60
N PHE A 142 -13.67 5.54 1.41
CA PHE A 142 -14.25 4.64 2.40
C PHE A 142 -14.92 5.43 3.54
N THR A 143 -16.16 5.09 3.85
CA THR A 143 -16.99 5.82 4.83
C THR A 143 -17.48 4.96 5.99
N GLY A 144 -17.02 3.72 6.11
CA GLY A 144 -17.45 2.78 7.15
C GLY A 144 -17.25 3.35 8.57
N ALA A 145 -18.21 3.12 9.46
CA ALA A 145 -18.23 3.72 10.78
C ALA A 145 -16.93 3.47 11.58
N GLY A 146 -16.45 4.46 12.33
CA GLY A 146 -15.31 4.28 13.22
C GLY A 146 -13.93 4.15 12.54
N TRP A 147 -13.81 4.39 11.24
CA TRP A 147 -12.54 4.22 10.53
C TRP A 147 -11.43 5.15 11.01
N ARG A 148 -11.75 6.37 11.46
CA ARG A 148 -10.76 7.33 11.97
C ARG A 148 -10.16 6.84 13.28
N GLU A 149 -11.01 6.42 14.20
CA GLU A 149 -10.65 5.89 15.51
C GLU A 149 -9.83 4.60 15.37
N ALA A 150 -10.28 3.69 14.49
CA ALA A 150 -9.57 2.45 14.21
C ALA A 150 -8.19 2.68 13.58
N SER A 151 -8.05 3.71 12.75
CA SER A 151 -6.78 4.06 12.09
C SER A 151 -5.91 5.05 12.87
N ALA A 152 -6.30 5.45 14.07
CA ALA A 152 -5.55 6.40 14.89
C ALA A 152 -4.09 5.92 15.15
N PRO A 153 -3.09 6.83 15.13
CA PRO A 153 -3.23 8.28 14.94
C PRO A 153 -3.20 8.74 13.47
N TYR A 154 -3.27 7.81 12.50
CA TYR A 154 -3.16 8.12 11.07
C TYR A 154 -4.47 8.62 10.48
N GLY A 155 -5.60 8.28 11.08
CA GLY A 155 -6.93 8.78 10.70
C GLY A 155 -7.24 10.20 11.17
N ASP A 156 -6.44 10.74 12.09
CA ASP A 156 -6.68 12.04 12.73
C ASP A 156 -6.81 13.17 11.70
N GLU A 157 -7.75 14.08 11.93
CA GLU A 157 -7.96 15.23 11.06
C GLU A 157 -6.76 16.19 11.15
N GLY A 158 -6.33 16.72 10.00
CA GLY A 158 -5.17 17.61 9.92
C GLY A 158 -3.81 16.95 10.19
N SER A 159 -3.73 15.62 10.25
CA SER A 159 -2.46 14.92 10.40
C SER A 159 -1.62 14.97 9.12
N PHE A 160 -0.29 14.93 9.28
CA PHE A 160 0.69 14.76 8.19
C PHE A 160 1.70 13.69 8.59
N ARG A 161 1.21 12.49 8.89
CA ARG A 161 2.00 11.40 9.49
C ARG A 161 2.37 10.32 8.49
N SER A 162 1.61 10.14 7.41
CA SER A 162 1.73 8.99 6.53
C SER A 162 1.29 9.27 5.10
N VAL A 163 1.37 8.26 4.23
CA VAL A 163 0.88 8.34 2.85
C VAL A 163 -0.61 8.72 2.76
N ALA A 164 -1.39 8.38 3.79
CA ALA A 164 -2.80 8.75 3.90
C ALA A 164 -3.03 10.28 3.89
N ASP A 165 -2.00 11.07 4.16
CA ASP A 165 -2.07 12.53 4.25
C ASP A 165 -1.52 13.24 2.98
N ILE A 166 -1.12 12.49 1.96
CA ILE A 166 -0.44 13.03 0.78
C ILE A 166 -1.45 13.22 -0.36
N VAL A 167 -1.85 14.46 -0.57
CA VAL A 167 -2.80 14.88 -1.62
C VAL A 167 -2.21 15.94 -2.56
N SER A 168 -1.00 16.40 -2.27
CA SER A 168 -0.30 17.44 -3.02
C SER A 168 1.20 17.45 -2.70
N PRO A 169 2.05 18.12 -3.51
CA PRO A 169 3.47 18.31 -3.22
C PRO A 169 3.74 18.95 -1.85
N GLU A 170 2.89 19.89 -1.41
CA GLU A 170 3.02 20.56 -0.12
C GLU A 170 2.76 19.59 1.05
N SER A 171 1.73 18.74 0.93
CA SER A 171 1.44 17.73 1.95
C SER A 171 2.51 16.63 2.00
N LEU A 172 3.10 16.26 0.85
CA LEU A 172 4.24 15.36 0.77
C LEU A 172 5.44 15.91 1.56
N ALA A 173 5.74 17.20 1.40
CA ALA A 173 6.81 17.86 2.16
C ALA A 173 6.57 17.76 3.68
N LYS A 174 5.34 18.04 4.14
CA LYS A 174 4.97 17.92 5.57
C LYS A 174 5.12 16.50 6.10
N VAL A 175 4.71 15.48 5.34
CA VAL A 175 4.86 14.06 5.74
C VAL A 175 6.34 13.67 5.81
N ARG A 176 7.18 14.14 4.88
CA ARG A 176 8.63 13.92 4.92
C ARG A 176 9.26 14.56 6.16
N GLU A 177 8.88 15.79 6.50
CA GLU A 177 9.33 16.49 7.71
C GLU A 177 8.93 15.73 8.98
N HIS A 178 7.68 15.26 9.06
CA HIS A 178 7.21 14.45 10.19
C HIS A 178 8.01 13.15 10.33
N LYS A 179 8.18 12.39 9.24
CA LYS A 179 8.98 11.13 9.24
C LYS A 179 10.43 11.40 9.68
N LYS A 180 11.03 12.51 9.25
CA LYS A 180 12.39 12.91 9.65
C LYS A 180 12.47 13.24 11.14
N ALA A 181 11.50 14.00 11.67
CA ALA A 181 11.43 14.36 13.09
C ALA A 181 11.28 13.12 13.97
N MET A 182 10.38 12.19 13.61
CA MET A 182 10.19 10.93 14.34
C MET A 182 11.45 10.06 14.34
N LYS A 183 12.16 9.96 13.21
CA LYS A 183 13.42 9.21 13.12
C LYS A 183 14.53 9.86 13.95
N ALA A 184 14.56 11.18 14.06
CA ALA A 184 15.52 11.89 14.91
C ALA A 184 15.23 11.63 16.39
N ALA A 185 13.96 11.71 16.81
CA ALA A 185 13.54 11.42 18.18
C ALA A 185 13.87 9.98 18.60
N ALA A 186 13.65 8.99 17.72
CA ALA A 186 13.96 7.59 17.99
C ALA A 186 15.48 7.27 18.05
N LYS A 187 16.34 8.17 17.57
CA LYS A 187 17.81 8.03 17.67
C LYS A 187 18.39 8.74 18.90
N GLY A 188 17.61 9.63 19.53
CA GLY A 188 18.02 10.39 20.71
C GLY A 188 17.50 9.80 22.03
N ALA A 189 16.70 8.74 21.96
CA ALA A 189 16.29 7.89 23.08
C ALA A 189 17.16 6.63 23.11
#